data_AF-A0A329J1F9-F1
#
_entry.id   AF-A0A329J1F9-F1
#
_cell.length_a   1.000
_cell.length_b   1.000
_cell.length_c   1.000
_cell.angle_alpha   90.00
_cell.angle_beta   90.00
_cell.angle_gamma   90.00
#
_symmetry.space_group_name_H-M   'P 1'
#
loop_
_entity.id
_entity.type
_entity.pdbx_description
1 polymer ?
#
loop_
_entity_poly.entity_id
_entity_poly.type
_entity_poly.pdbx_seq_one_letter_code
_entity_poly.pdbx_strand_id
1 'polypeptide(L)'
;MPITVPYFYGHDWQRLVQVVIAVISLIAIIIQRKTSVEGAPQAFDSVSILFAVLLCLALSSCLLADQPYWAFCEVSLMIGCCTIAYCVAHSRLQVGRSIDNFLIAVVLISCCAKTLQFIVSVLAGYTSSAQTLDLDLLLEGFSNRRFYGQFQTLTLPLLAWPLILSDVKRPVIKWIFVLLVCWWVIAIVGGTRGTWLGMAVAAIFVGCLGKAGRRWALWQLGAMLSGLGLYYIVFVLMTDAAGISLVNTAGGRLTTSLSARDIIWHQAWEMIKARPLLGFGPMHFSNIPNPIAAHPHQIFLQWASEWGIPSTLLVGFLMLRGMRSVLWKIRADRASDDPLNLLRICLFASLVGSLTQGMVDGVIVMPYSQLWLAIVTGWLMGIHRISSDHRPSNGRLRQLGLAAAFLAVGFLGYVTVHDFPTLRLRNEQYAHDFGGNFQPRFWMQGVIASKPQ
;
A
#
# COMPACT_ATOMS: atom_id res chain seq x y z
N MET A 1 18.43 -22.01 -5.43
CA MET A 1 18.65 -21.01 -6.50
C MET A 1 17.35 -20.24 -6.67
N PRO A 2 17.35 -18.89 -6.72
CA PRO A 2 16.13 -18.16 -7.02
C PRO A 2 15.62 -18.60 -8.41
N ILE A 3 14.36 -19.03 -8.47
CA ILE A 3 13.73 -19.62 -9.67
C ILE A 3 13.29 -18.53 -10.66
N THR A 4 13.61 -17.25 -10.39
CA THR A 4 13.18 -16.12 -11.20
C THR A 4 14.36 -15.40 -11.86
N VAL A 5 14.12 -14.93 -13.10
CA VAL A 5 15.09 -14.19 -13.91
C VAL A 5 15.64 -13.00 -13.09
N PRO A 6 16.96 -12.93 -12.79
CA PRO A 6 17.61 -11.93 -11.92
C PRO A 6 17.35 -10.46 -12.24
N TYR A 7 16.81 -10.16 -13.41
CA TYR A 7 16.91 -8.84 -14.03
C TYR A 7 15.65 -7.96 -13.91
N PHE A 8 14.48 -8.52 -13.58
CA PHE A 8 13.19 -7.79 -13.59
C PHE A 8 12.41 -7.92 -12.27
N TYR A 9 13.08 -7.79 -11.14
CA TYR A 9 12.40 -7.76 -9.84
C TYR A 9 13.09 -6.81 -8.86
N GLY A 10 12.36 -6.41 -7.82
CA GLY A 10 12.89 -5.57 -6.75
C GLY A 10 12.26 -4.19 -6.67
N HIS A 11 12.68 -3.44 -5.65
CA HIS A 11 12.07 -2.16 -5.28
C HIS A 11 12.10 -1.12 -6.41
N ASP A 12 13.20 -1.02 -7.15
CA ASP A 12 13.38 -0.02 -8.22
C ASP A 12 12.46 -0.29 -9.40
N TRP A 13 12.29 -1.57 -9.78
CA TRP A 13 11.33 -1.97 -10.81
C TRP A 13 9.88 -1.70 -10.39
N GLN A 14 9.55 -1.92 -9.11
CA GLN A 14 8.22 -1.57 -8.59
C GLN A 14 7.96 -0.06 -8.70
N ARG A 15 8.98 0.77 -8.44
CA ARG A 15 8.89 2.23 -8.60
C ARG A 15 8.71 2.63 -10.06
N LEU A 16 9.49 2.06 -10.97
CA LEU A 16 9.34 2.29 -12.40
C LEU A 16 7.92 1.96 -12.88
N VAL A 17 7.39 0.79 -12.49
CA VAL A 17 6.02 0.37 -12.83
C VAL A 17 4.98 1.35 -12.27
N GLN A 18 5.14 1.83 -11.04
CA GLN A 18 4.24 2.82 -10.46
C GLN A 18 4.23 4.13 -11.28
N VAL A 19 5.41 4.62 -11.71
CA VAL A 19 5.52 5.82 -12.56
C VAL A 19 4.85 5.59 -13.91
N VAL A 20 5.06 4.44 -14.54
CA VAL A 20 4.40 4.07 -15.81
C VAL A 20 2.87 4.04 -15.65
N ILE A 21 2.35 3.46 -14.56
CA ILE A 21 0.92 3.45 -14.28
C ILE A 21 0.38 4.87 -14.05
N ALA A 22 1.15 5.76 -13.42
CA ALA A 22 0.77 7.17 -13.27
C ALA A 22 0.70 7.89 -14.63
N VAL A 23 1.64 7.62 -15.54
CA VAL A 23 1.61 8.13 -16.94
C VAL A 23 0.37 7.64 -17.67
N ILE A 24 0.10 6.32 -17.65
CA ILE A 24 -1.07 5.73 -18.30
C ILE A 24 -2.36 6.32 -17.72
N SER A 25 -2.44 6.50 -16.39
CA SER A 25 -3.58 7.11 -15.70
C SER A 25 -3.81 8.55 -16.15
N LEU A 26 -2.74 9.34 -16.28
CA LEU A 26 -2.83 10.72 -16.76
C LEU A 26 -3.34 10.78 -18.21
N ILE A 27 -2.79 9.92 -19.10
CA ILE A 27 -3.24 9.82 -20.50
C ILE A 27 -4.72 9.43 -20.56
N ALA A 28 -5.14 8.43 -19.78
CA ALA A 28 -6.54 8.00 -19.71
C ALA A 28 -7.47 9.14 -19.28
N ILE A 29 -7.11 9.92 -18.26
CA ILE A 29 -7.87 11.10 -17.81
C ILE A 29 -7.99 12.13 -18.94
N ILE A 30 -6.91 12.40 -19.68
CA ILE A 30 -6.92 13.37 -20.79
C ILE A 30 -7.83 12.91 -21.94
N ILE A 31 -7.80 11.62 -22.28
CA ILE A 31 -8.65 11.03 -23.33
C ILE A 31 -10.12 11.07 -22.89
N GLN A 32 -10.42 10.59 -21.67
CA GLN A 32 -11.78 10.53 -21.12
C GLN A 32 -12.40 11.92 -20.91
N ARG A 33 -11.58 12.98 -20.75
CA ARG A 33 -12.07 14.36 -20.68
C ARG A 33 -12.83 14.78 -21.95
N LYS A 34 -12.46 14.23 -23.12
CA LYS A 34 -13.12 14.56 -24.39
C LYS A 34 -14.48 13.88 -24.55
N THR A 35 -14.74 12.81 -23.80
CA THR A 35 -15.94 11.97 -23.92
C THR A 35 -16.88 12.07 -22.72
N SER A 36 -16.48 12.75 -21.63
CA SER A 36 -17.25 12.75 -20.39
C SER A 36 -18.53 13.58 -20.48
N VAL A 37 -19.66 12.88 -20.39
CA VAL A 37 -20.93 13.38 -19.87
C VAL A 37 -20.75 13.76 -18.39
N GLU A 38 -21.47 14.78 -17.94
CA GLU A 38 -21.40 15.39 -16.61
C GLU A 38 -21.47 14.34 -15.47
N GLY A 39 -20.43 14.30 -14.62
CA GLY A 39 -20.37 13.33 -13.53
C GLY A 39 -18.97 13.09 -12.94
N ALA A 40 -18.08 14.09 -13.01
CA ALA A 40 -16.80 13.99 -12.30
C ALA A 40 -17.06 13.80 -10.80
N PRO A 41 -16.23 13.03 -10.08
CA PRO A 41 -16.36 12.89 -8.64
C PRO A 41 -16.21 14.27 -7.97
N GLN A 42 -17.34 14.89 -7.61
CA GLN A 42 -17.45 16.21 -6.97
C GLN A 42 -16.85 16.26 -5.56
N ALA A 43 -16.24 15.16 -5.09
CA ALA A 43 -15.50 15.10 -3.83
C ALA A 43 -14.40 16.17 -3.73
N PHE A 44 -13.90 16.69 -4.85
CA PHE A 44 -12.87 17.72 -4.89
C PHE A 44 -13.41 19.16 -4.74
N ASP A 45 -14.66 19.46 -5.09
CA ASP A 45 -15.13 20.85 -5.10
C ASP A 45 -15.36 21.39 -3.68
N SER A 46 -15.95 20.58 -2.80
CA SER A 46 -16.22 20.96 -1.39
C SER A 46 -14.97 21.03 -0.52
N VAL A 47 -13.85 20.51 -1.01
CA VAL A 47 -12.60 20.36 -0.26
C VAL A 47 -11.41 21.01 -1.01
N SER A 48 -11.72 21.69 -2.12
CA SER A 48 -10.77 22.30 -3.06
C SER A 48 -9.79 23.25 -2.38
N ILE A 49 -10.30 24.11 -1.51
CA ILE A 49 -9.51 25.06 -0.73
C ILE A 49 -8.51 24.32 0.16
N LEU A 50 -8.92 23.22 0.80
CA LEU A 50 -8.02 22.45 1.67
C LEU A 50 -6.91 21.78 0.86
N PHE A 51 -7.20 21.26 -0.34
CA PHE A 51 -6.18 20.74 -1.25
C PHE A 51 -5.23 21.84 -1.74
N ALA A 52 -5.73 23.04 -2.03
CA ALA A 52 -4.90 24.18 -2.38
C ALA A 52 -3.97 24.58 -1.22
N VAL A 53 -4.48 24.62 0.02
CA VAL A 53 -3.67 24.87 1.22
C VAL A 53 -2.61 23.78 1.41
N LEU A 54 -2.97 22.51 1.26
CA LEU A 54 -2.01 21.40 1.31
C LEU A 54 -0.91 21.54 0.27
N LEU A 55 -1.27 21.90 -0.97
CA LEU A 55 -0.29 22.11 -2.03
C LEU A 55 0.63 23.30 -1.72
N CYS A 56 0.09 24.41 -1.20
CA CYS A 56 0.90 25.56 -0.78
C CYS A 56 1.89 25.20 0.35
N LEU A 57 1.44 24.46 1.36
CA LEU A 57 2.31 23.97 2.44
C LEU A 57 3.39 23.03 1.90
N ALA A 58 3.02 22.11 1.01
CA ALA A 58 3.94 21.17 0.37
C ALA A 58 5.02 21.90 -0.45
N LEU A 59 4.63 22.83 -1.31
CA LEU A 59 5.55 23.61 -2.13
C LEU A 59 6.49 24.46 -1.27
N SER A 60 5.97 25.09 -0.21
CA SER A 60 6.77 25.87 0.73
C SER A 60 7.79 24.98 1.46
N SER A 61 7.36 23.79 1.88
CA SER A 61 8.25 22.79 2.52
C SER A 61 9.34 22.32 1.55
N CYS A 62 9.02 22.07 0.27
CA CYS A 62 10.02 21.69 -0.74
C CYS A 62 11.07 22.79 -0.99
N LEU A 63 10.65 24.04 -1.07
CA LEU A 63 11.55 25.17 -1.34
C LEU A 63 12.54 25.44 -0.19
N LEU A 64 12.16 25.08 1.04
CA LEU A 64 12.99 25.25 2.24
C LEU A 64 13.75 23.97 2.64
N ALA A 65 13.60 22.91 1.86
CA ALA A 65 14.27 21.64 2.09
C ALA A 65 15.75 21.73 1.69
N ASP A 66 16.61 20.97 2.38
CA ASP A 66 18.06 20.93 2.10
C ASP A 66 18.36 20.37 0.70
N GLN A 67 17.54 19.42 0.24
CA GLN A 67 17.61 18.84 -1.11
C GLN A 67 16.25 18.96 -1.82
N PRO A 68 15.93 20.13 -2.41
CA PRO A 68 14.64 20.37 -3.05
C PRO A 68 14.27 19.35 -4.14
N TYR A 69 15.26 18.82 -4.87
CA TYR A 69 15.05 17.78 -5.90
C TYR A 69 14.28 16.57 -5.35
N TRP A 70 14.71 16.01 -4.22
CA TRP A 70 14.06 14.86 -3.59
C TRP A 70 12.73 15.23 -2.92
N ALA A 71 12.62 16.45 -2.39
CA ALA A 71 11.36 16.95 -1.85
C ALA A 71 10.27 17.05 -2.95
N PHE A 72 10.59 17.65 -4.10
CA PHE A 72 9.70 17.69 -5.26
C PHE A 72 9.40 16.29 -5.81
N CYS A 73 10.34 15.35 -5.69
CA CYS A 73 10.15 13.97 -6.10
C CYS A 73 9.05 13.28 -5.27
N GLU A 74 9.10 13.40 -3.94
CA GLU A 74 8.10 12.82 -3.03
C GLU A 74 6.72 13.51 -3.18
N VAL A 75 6.67 14.83 -3.38
CA VAL A 75 5.41 15.53 -3.73
C VAL A 75 4.84 15.01 -5.04
N SER A 76 5.69 14.83 -6.05
CA SER A 76 5.27 14.34 -7.37
C SER A 76 4.75 12.91 -7.28
N LEU A 77 5.36 12.05 -6.46
CA LEU A 77 4.81 10.72 -6.15
C LEU A 77 3.42 10.78 -5.53
N MET A 78 3.21 11.67 -4.56
CA MET A 78 1.89 11.81 -3.93
C MET A 78 0.83 12.26 -4.94
N ILE A 79 1.17 13.24 -5.79
CA ILE A 79 0.30 13.69 -6.89
C ILE A 79 0.05 12.56 -7.90
N GLY A 80 1.07 11.76 -8.21
CA GLY A 80 0.98 10.57 -9.06
C GLY A 80 -0.01 9.54 -8.49
N CYS A 81 0.07 9.24 -7.20
CA CYS A 81 -0.87 8.38 -6.49
C CYS A 81 -2.30 8.94 -6.51
N CYS A 82 -2.47 10.25 -6.28
CA CYS A 82 -3.77 10.91 -6.42
C CYS A 82 -4.32 10.82 -7.85
N THR A 83 -3.46 10.92 -8.86
CA THR A 83 -3.82 10.79 -10.28
C THR A 83 -4.31 9.37 -10.60
N ILE A 84 -3.61 8.34 -10.10
CA ILE A 84 -4.03 6.94 -10.21
C ILE A 84 -5.39 6.74 -9.53
N ALA A 85 -5.54 7.19 -8.29
CA ALA A 85 -6.80 7.07 -7.54
C ALA A 85 -7.97 7.77 -8.26
N TYR A 86 -7.74 8.98 -8.78
CA TYR A 86 -8.74 9.71 -9.57
C TYR A 86 -9.10 8.97 -10.86
N CYS A 87 -8.11 8.43 -11.59
CA CYS A 87 -8.36 7.66 -12.80
C CYS A 87 -9.21 6.42 -12.53
N VAL A 88 -8.92 5.67 -11.45
CA VAL A 88 -9.70 4.50 -11.04
C VAL A 88 -11.13 4.90 -10.68
N ALA A 89 -11.30 5.95 -9.86
CA ALA A 89 -12.61 6.45 -9.46
C ALA A 89 -13.44 6.90 -10.68
N HIS A 90 -12.82 7.68 -11.58
CA HIS A 90 -13.48 8.21 -12.76
C HIS A 90 -13.86 7.10 -13.76
N SER A 91 -12.95 6.16 -14.00
CA SER A 91 -13.22 5.00 -14.85
C SER A 91 -14.37 4.17 -14.29
N ARG A 92 -14.42 3.99 -12.96
CA ARG A 92 -15.53 3.29 -12.31
C ARG A 92 -16.87 4.01 -12.45
N LEU A 93 -16.88 5.34 -12.44
CA LEU A 93 -18.08 6.13 -12.63
C LEU A 93 -18.59 6.07 -14.09
N GLN A 94 -17.69 6.03 -15.07
CA GLN A 94 -18.05 6.00 -16.49
C GLN A 94 -18.46 4.59 -16.97
N VAL A 95 -17.64 3.58 -16.67
CA VAL A 95 -17.79 2.23 -17.25
C VAL A 95 -18.64 1.32 -16.35
N GLY A 96 -18.89 1.72 -15.10
CA GLY A 96 -19.75 0.96 -14.20
C GLY A 96 -19.09 -0.31 -13.64
N ARG A 97 -19.90 -1.36 -13.44
CA ARG A 97 -19.50 -2.62 -12.76
C ARG A 97 -18.36 -3.37 -13.45
N SER A 98 -18.11 -3.14 -14.74
CA SER A 98 -17.00 -3.79 -15.45
C SER A 98 -15.64 -3.46 -14.83
N ILE A 99 -15.46 -2.25 -14.28
CA ILE A 99 -14.23 -1.89 -13.56
C ILE A 99 -14.10 -2.66 -12.24
N ASP A 100 -15.21 -2.90 -11.52
CA ASP A 100 -15.17 -3.73 -10.30
C ASP A 100 -14.69 -5.16 -10.63
N ASN A 101 -15.23 -5.71 -11.72
CA ASN A 101 -14.87 -7.05 -12.19
C ASN A 101 -13.41 -7.12 -12.67
N PHE A 102 -12.92 -6.09 -13.36
CA PHE A 102 -11.52 -6.00 -13.76
C PHE A 102 -10.59 -5.90 -12.55
N LEU A 103 -10.87 -5.01 -11.61
CA LEU A 103 -10.01 -4.81 -10.43
C LEU A 103 -10.01 -6.04 -9.51
N ILE A 104 -11.14 -6.72 -9.31
CA ILE A 104 -11.14 -7.98 -8.56
C ILE A 104 -10.39 -9.08 -9.30
N ALA A 105 -10.47 -9.14 -10.63
CA ALA A 105 -9.69 -10.08 -11.42
C ALA A 105 -8.18 -9.81 -11.27
N VAL A 106 -7.76 -8.55 -11.28
CA VAL A 106 -6.36 -8.17 -11.01
C VAL A 106 -5.92 -8.61 -9.61
N VAL A 107 -6.76 -8.43 -8.58
CA VAL A 107 -6.48 -8.93 -7.22
C VAL A 107 -6.33 -10.45 -7.22
N LEU A 108 -7.29 -11.17 -7.80
CA LEU A 108 -7.28 -12.64 -7.86
C LEU A 108 -6.06 -13.17 -8.60
N ILE A 109 -5.74 -12.62 -9.78
CA ILE A 109 -4.57 -13.01 -10.58
C ILE A 109 -3.28 -12.73 -9.80
N SER A 110 -3.16 -11.57 -9.16
CA SER A 110 -1.97 -11.22 -8.37
C SER A 110 -1.76 -12.17 -7.20
N CYS A 111 -2.82 -12.47 -6.45
CA CYS A 111 -2.80 -13.41 -5.33
C CYS A 111 -2.54 -14.85 -5.79
N CYS A 112 -3.13 -15.29 -6.91
CA CYS A 112 -2.87 -16.60 -7.50
C CYS A 112 -1.41 -16.72 -7.95
N ALA A 113 -0.87 -15.72 -8.65
CA ALA A 113 0.51 -15.72 -9.12
C ALA A 113 1.51 -15.79 -7.96
N LYS A 114 1.26 -14.99 -6.91
CA LYS A 114 2.08 -15.03 -5.70
C LYS A 114 1.92 -16.31 -4.88
N THR A 115 0.72 -16.89 -4.86
CA THR A 115 0.47 -18.19 -4.25
C THR A 115 1.21 -19.31 -4.99
N LEU A 116 1.19 -19.29 -6.33
CA LEU A 116 1.92 -20.25 -7.14
C LEU A 116 3.44 -20.11 -6.94
N GLN A 117 3.98 -18.89 -6.96
CA GLN A 117 5.39 -18.61 -6.66
C GLN A 117 5.77 -19.18 -5.28
N PHE A 118 4.93 -18.94 -4.27
CA PHE A 118 5.14 -19.44 -2.92
C PHE A 118 5.14 -20.97 -2.87
N ILE A 119 4.15 -21.63 -3.47
CA ILE A 119 4.08 -23.11 -3.52
C ILE A 119 5.31 -23.69 -4.21
N VAL A 120 5.73 -23.13 -5.34
CA VAL A 120 6.94 -23.57 -6.05
C VAL A 120 8.18 -23.41 -5.17
N SER A 121 8.29 -22.30 -4.43
CA SER A 121 9.43 -22.05 -3.53
C SER A 121 9.45 -23.02 -2.35
N VAL A 122 8.29 -23.36 -1.78
CA VAL A 122 8.16 -24.37 -0.73
C VAL A 122 8.55 -25.75 -1.24
N LEU A 123 8.02 -26.15 -2.40
CA LEU A 123 8.36 -27.44 -3.02
C LEU A 123 9.86 -27.53 -3.34
N ALA A 124 10.45 -26.46 -3.87
CA ALA A 124 11.88 -26.38 -4.12
C ALA A 124 12.71 -26.47 -2.84
N GLY A 125 12.23 -25.88 -1.73
CA GLY A 125 12.85 -26.04 -0.42
C GLY A 125 12.88 -27.48 0.05
N TYR A 126 11.76 -28.20 -0.09
CA TYR A 126 11.62 -29.61 0.27
C TYR A 126 12.43 -30.58 -0.60
N THR A 127 12.60 -30.28 -1.88
CA THR A 127 13.38 -31.12 -2.80
C THR A 127 14.85 -30.76 -2.84
N SER A 128 15.24 -29.63 -2.26
CA SER A 128 16.65 -29.24 -2.15
C SER A 128 17.40 -30.17 -1.19
N SER A 129 18.69 -30.37 -1.44
CA SER A 129 19.58 -31.06 -0.49
C SER A 129 19.90 -30.23 0.75
N ALA A 130 19.31 -29.04 0.90
CA ALA A 130 19.51 -28.20 2.06
C ALA A 130 18.76 -28.77 3.27
N GLN A 131 19.45 -28.92 4.40
CA GLN A 131 18.85 -29.34 5.67
C GLN A 131 18.11 -28.20 6.39
N THR A 132 17.98 -27.04 5.74
CA THR A 132 17.40 -25.83 6.31
C THR A 132 16.41 -25.21 5.32
N LEU A 133 15.23 -24.87 5.81
CA LEU A 133 14.22 -24.12 5.06
C LEU A 133 14.08 -22.72 5.66
N ASP A 134 14.58 -21.71 4.93
CA ASP A 134 14.46 -20.30 5.32
C ASP A 134 13.14 -19.72 4.80
N LEU A 135 12.27 -19.34 5.73
CA LEU A 135 10.95 -18.79 5.40
C LEU A 135 11.01 -17.40 4.76
N ASP A 136 12.07 -16.62 4.97
CA ASP A 136 12.19 -15.29 4.35
C ASP A 136 12.46 -15.41 2.84
N LEU A 137 13.13 -16.49 2.40
CA LEU A 137 13.36 -16.77 0.98
C LEU A 137 12.09 -17.22 0.24
N LEU A 138 11.02 -17.61 0.95
CA LEU A 138 9.76 -17.97 0.31
C LEU A 138 8.96 -16.75 -0.16
N LEU A 139 9.30 -15.56 0.34
CA LEU A 139 8.56 -14.31 0.11
C LEU A 139 9.31 -13.37 -0.84
N GLU A 140 9.66 -13.91 -2.00
CA GLU A 140 10.41 -13.18 -3.03
C GLU A 140 9.64 -12.00 -3.67
N GLY A 141 10.42 -11.04 -4.16
CA GLY A 141 9.96 -9.93 -4.99
C GLY A 141 9.69 -8.61 -4.26
N PHE A 142 9.93 -8.54 -2.95
CA PHE A 142 9.90 -7.31 -2.16
C PHE A 142 11.22 -7.12 -1.43
N SER A 143 11.69 -5.86 -1.31
CA SER A 143 12.93 -5.56 -0.57
C SER A 143 12.81 -5.76 0.94
N ASN A 144 11.58 -5.91 1.45
CA ASN A 144 11.33 -6.25 2.84
C ASN A 144 9.97 -6.94 2.98
N ARG A 145 9.88 -7.98 3.83
CA ARG A 145 8.64 -8.69 4.13
C ARG A 145 7.50 -7.79 4.59
N ARG A 146 7.78 -6.68 5.28
CA ARG A 146 6.74 -5.73 5.73
C ARG A 146 5.97 -5.08 4.56
N PHE A 147 6.63 -4.92 3.41
CA PHE A 147 6.02 -4.37 2.20
C PHE A 147 5.09 -5.40 1.55
N TYR A 148 5.51 -6.67 1.55
CA TYR A 148 4.66 -7.81 1.21
C TYR A 148 3.45 -7.86 2.14
N GLY A 149 3.67 -7.72 3.45
CA GLY A 149 2.61 -7.70 4.46
C GLY A 149 1.56 -6.62 4.22
N GLN A 150 1.96 -5.40 3.84
CA GLN A 150 0.99 -4.34 3.50
C GLN A 150 0.16 -4.70 2.26
N PHE A 151 0.77 -5.31 1.26
CA PHE A 151 0.05 -5.80 0.08
C PHE A 151 -0.98 -6.88 0.47
N GLN A 152 -0.62 -7.78 1.39
CA GLN A 152 -1.57 -8.75 1.94
C GLN A 152 -2.71 -8.07 2.71
N THR A 153 -2.41 -7.09 3.56
CA THR A 153 -3.42 -6.33 4.31
C THR A 153 -4.42 -5.62 3.41
N LEU A 154 -3.98 -5.14 2.23
CA LEU A 154 -4.85 -4.51 1.25
C LEU A 154 -5.70 -5.53 0.46
N THR A 155 -5.18 -6.73 0.19
CA THR A 155 -5.84 -7.73 -0.69
C THR A 155 -6.65 -8.80 0.05
N LEU A 156 -6.26 -9.18 1.27
CA LEU A 156 -6.98 -10.15 2.11
C LEU A 156 -8.46 -9.80 2.22
N PRO A 157 -8.86 -8.55 2.53
CA PRO A 157 -10.28 -8.19 2.59
C PRO A 157 -11.01 -8.33 1.27
N LEU A 158 -10.35 -8.06 0.15
CA LEU A 158 -10.94 -8.08 -1.20
C LEU A 158 -11.16 -9.50 -1.71
N LEU A 159 -10.28 -10.44 -1.39
CA LEU A 159 -10.45 -11.86 -1.73
C LEU A 159 -11.73 -12.47 -1.12
N ALA A 160 -12.23 -11.93 -0.02
CA ALA A 160 -13.45 -12.38 0.61
C ALA A 160 -14.73 -11.86 -0.09
N TRP A 161 -14.64 -10.87 -0.99
CA TRP A 161 -15.82 -10.29 -1.64
C TRP A 161 -16.66 -11.32 -2.41
N PRO A 162 -16.09 -12.19 -3.26
CA PRO A 162 -16.88 -13.22 -3.93
C PRO A 162 -17.50 -14.27 -2.99
N LEU A 163 -16.94 -14.48 -1.79
CA LEU A 163 -17.43 -15.45 -0.79
C LEU A 163 -18.68 -14.94 -0.05
N ILE A 164 -18.88 -13.62 -0.01
CA ILE A 164 -20.04 -13.00 0.65
C ILE A 164 -21.19 -12.70 -0.32
N LEU A 165 -20.97 -12.81 -1.63
CA LEU A 165 -22.04 -12.72 -2.63
C LEU A 165 -22.99 -13.94 -2.54
N SER A 166 -24.27 -13.74 -2.88
CA SER A 166 -25.29 -14.79 -2.95
C SER A 166 -25.21 -15.61 -4.24
N ASP A 167 -24.83 -14.97 -5.35
CA ASP A 167 -25.06 -15.49 -6.70
C ASP A 167 -23.84 -16.20 -7.32
N VAL A 168 -22.82 -16.52 -6.50
CA VAL A 168 -21.60 -17.17 -6.96
C VAL A 168 -21.75 -18.69 -6.88
N LYS A 169 -21.40 -19.38 -7.97
CA LYS A 169 -21.46 -20.85 -8.04
C LYS A 169 -20.60 -21.50 -6.96
N ARG A 170 -21.12 -22.55 -6.31
CA ARG A 170 -20.41 -23.34 -5.26
C ARG A 170 -18.97 -23.74 -5.61
N PRO A 171 -18.63 -24.28 -6.80
CA PRO A 171 -17.23 -24.60 -7.12
C PRO A 171 -16.31 -23.39 -7.11
N VAL A 172 -16.79 -22.23 -7.56
CA VAL A 172 -16.02 -20.98 -7.57
C VAL A 172 -15.75 -20.52 -6.12
N ILE A 173 -16.76 -20.58 -5.25
CA ILE A 173 -16.59 -20.27 -3.81
C ILE A 173 -15.52 -21.15 -3.18
N LYS A 174 -15.51 -22.47 -3.47
CA LYS A 174 -14.49 -23.39 -2.94
C LYS A 174 -13.08 -22.98 -3.35
N TRP A 175 -12.84 -22.70 -4.63
CA TRP A 175 -11.51 -22.30 -5.11
C TRP A 175 -11.05 -20.94 -4.56
N ILE A 176 -11.97 -19.98 -4.43
CA ILE A 176 -11.66 -18.68 -3.82
C ILE A 176 -11.34 -18.85 -2.34
N PHE A 177 -12.05 -19.73 -1.63
CA PHE A 177 -11.74 -20.03 -0.24
C PHE A 177 -10.37 -20.72 -0.10
N VAL A 178 -10.03 -21.66 -0.97
CA VAL A 178 -8.68 -22.27 -1.02
C VAL A 178 -7.62 -21.20 -1.24
N LEU A 179 -7.82 -20.29 -2.20
CA LEU A 179 -6.90 -19.17 -2.43
C LEU A 179 -6.76 -18.29 -1.19
N LEU A 180 -7.88 -17.97 -0.51
CA LEU A 180 -7.87 -17.18 0.71
C LEU A 180 -7.11 -17.88 1.85
N VAL A 181 -7.28 -19.20 2.00
CA VAL A 181 -6.52 -20.03 2.94
C VAL A 181 -5.02 -19.98 2.63
N CYS A 182 -4.64 -20.21 1.37
CA CYS A 182 -3.24 -20.10 0.95
C CYS A 182 -2.68 -18.70 1.21
N TRP A 183 -3.47 -17.65 0.96
CA TRP A 183 -3.05 -16.27 1.21
C TRP A 183 -2.82 -16.00 2.71
N TRP A 184 -3.64 -16.58 3.59
CA TRP A 184 -3.42 -16.58 5.04
C TRP A 184 -2.19 -17.40 5.45
N VAL A 185 -1.91 -18.56 4.83
CA VAL A 185 -0.65 -19.31 5.07
C VAL A 185 0.55 -18.43 4.80
N ILE A 186 0.56 -17.72 3.66
CA ILE A 186 1.65 -16.81 3.30
C ILE A 186 1.78 -15.68 4.33
N ALA A 187 0.67 -15.12 4.84
CA ALA A 187 0.70 -14.09 5.87
C ALA A 187 1.25 -14.61 7.21
N ILE A 188 0.91 -15.86 7.57
CA ILE A 188 1.45 -16.55 8.76
C ILE A 188 2.96 -16.75 8.60
N VAL A 189 3.40 -17.25 7.45
CA VAL A 189 4.82 -17.47 7.12
C VAL A 189 5.60 -16.16 7.12
N GLY A 190 5.01 -15.07 6.61
CA GLY A 190 5.63 -13.75 6.62
C GLY A 190 5.76 -13.13 8.00
N GLY A 191 4.91 -13.51 8.96
CA GLY A 191 5.03 -13.07 10.36
C GLY A 191 5.02 -11.55 10.53
N THR A 192 4.43 -10.79 9.59
CA THR A 192 4.42 -9.33 9.65
C THR A 192 3.43 -8.87 10.71
N ARG A 193 3.95 -8.46 11.87
CA ARG A 193 3.15 -8.00 13.03
C ARG A 193 2.11 -6.93 12.64
N GLY A 194 2.47 -6.02 11.73
CA GLY A 194 1.56 -4.99 11.23
C GLY A 194 0.37 -5.54 10.45
N THR A 195 0.54 -6.60 9.66
CA THR A 195 -0.56 -7.28 8.95
C THR A 195 -1.53 -7.94 9.94
N TRP A 196 -1.00 -8.63 10.95
CA TRP A 196 -1.81 -9.24 12.01
C TRP A 196 -2.65 -8.19 12.76
N LEU A 197 -2.01 -7.11 13.21
CA LEU A 197 -2.70 -6.01 13.89
C LEU A 197 -3.75 -5.36 12.96
N GLY A 198 -3.38 -5.07 11.71
CA GLY A 198 -4.26 -4.44 10.73
C GLY A 198 -5.49 -5.29 10.42
N MET A 199 -5.30 -6.58 10.16
CA MET A 199 -6.41 -7.51 9.87
C MET A 199 -7.28 -7.75 11.10
N ALA A 200 -6.71 -7.84 12.31
CA ALA A 200 -7.48 -7.99 13.55
C ALA A 200 -8.36 -6.76 13.81
N VAL A 201 -7.80 -5.55 13.71
CA VAL A 201 -8.56 -4.30 13.86
C VAL A 201 -9.63 -4.18 12.77
N ALA A 202 -9.31 -4.50 11.52
CA ALA A 202 -10.30 -4.50 10.44
C ALA A 202 -11.43 -5.51 10.70
N ALA A 203 -11.11 -6.75 11.11
CA ALA A 203 -12.08 -7.80 11.45
C ALA A 203 -13.03 -7.38 12.57
N ILE A 204 -12.50 -6.85 13.67
CA ILE A 204 -13.30 -6.38 14.82
C ILE A 204 -14.15 -5.19 14.40
N PHE A 205 -13.52 -4.16 13.84
CA PHE A 205 -14.18 -2.91 13.52
C PHE A 205 -15.31 -3.09 12.50
N VAL A 206 -15.05 -3.79 11.40
CA VAL A 206 -16.03 -4.05 10.35
C VAL A 206 -17.06 -5.10 10.78
N GLY A 207 -16.65 -6.10 11.56
CA GLY A 207 -17.55 -7.08 12.18
C GLY A 207 -18.65 -6.42 13.02
N CYS A 208 -18.34 -5.30 13.69
CA CYS A 208 -19.32 -4.54 14.46
C CYS A 208 -20.30 -3.70 13.62
N LEU A 209 -20.13 -3.59 12.29
CA LEU A 209 -20.94 -2.67 11.46
C LEU A 209 -22.24 -3.27 10.90
N GLY A 210 -22.45 -4.58 10.98
CA GLY A 210 -23.67 -5.21 10.47
C GLY A 210 -23.54 -6.70 10.19
N LYS A 211 -24.60 -7.31 9.64
CA LYS A 211 -24.62 -8.74 9.29
C LYS A 211 -23.56 -9.08 8.25
N ALA A 212 -23.46 -8.28 7.19
CA ALA A 212 -22.46 -8.43 6.14
C ALA A 212 -21.02 -8.32 6.67
N GLY A 213 -20.76 -7.35 7.55
CA GLY A 213 -19.46 -7.18 8.19
C GLY A 213 -19.06 -8.39 9.05
N ARG A 214 -19.99 -8.94 9.85
CA ARG A 214 -19.76 -10.19 10.59
C ARG A 214 -19.49 -11.38 9.67
N ARG A 215 -20.28 -11.54 8.61
CA ARG A 215 -20.09 -12.62 7.63
C ARG A 215 -18.71 -12.53 6.97
N TRP A 216 -18.29 -11.33 6.60
CA TRP A 216 -16.94 -11.09 6.08
C TRP A 216 -15.86 -11.47 7.11
N ALA A 217 -16.00 -11.02 8.36
CA ALA A 217 -15.06 -11.36 9.43
C ALA A 217 -14.99 -12.87 9.71
N LEU A 218 -16.13 -13.58 9.66
CA LEU A 218 -16.18 -15.04 9.83
C LEU A 218 -15.50 -15.79 8.69
N TRP A 219 -15.63 -15.33 7.44
CA TRP A 219 -14.87 -15.91 6.33
C TRP A 219 -13.36 -15.73 6.51
N GLN A 220 -12.93 -14.55 6.97
CA GLN A 220 -11.53 -14.31 7.28
C GLN A 220 -11.03 -15.19 8.41
N LEU A 221 -11.80 -15.30 9.50
CA LEU A 221 -11.46 -16.14 10.62
C LEU A 221 -11.37 -17.61 10.21
N GLY A 222 -12.35 -18.12 9.44
CA GLY A 222 -12.35 -19.48 8.94
C GLY A 222 -11.12 -19.76 8.06
N ALA A 223 -10.80 -18.86 7.13
CA ALA A 223 -9.63 -19.02 6.27
C ALA A 223 -8.31 -18.92 7.04
N MET A 224 -8.22 -18.02 8.03
CA MET A 224 -7.06 -17.89 8.92
C MET A 224 -6.84 -19.16 9.74
N LEU A 225 -7.89 -19.73 10.34
CA LEU A 225 -7.79 -20.97 11.12
C LEU A 225 -7.42 -22.17 10.25
N SER A 226 -8.02 -22.29 9.06
CA SER A 226 -7.63 -23.31 8.07
C SER A 226 -6.18 -23.11 7.60
N GLY A 227 -5.76 -21.86 7.39
CA GLY A 227 -4.38 -21.51 7.05
C GLY A 227 -3.40 -21.85 8.16
N LEU A 228 -3.77 -21.67 9.42
CA LEU A 228 -2.95 -22.07 10.57
C LEU A 228 -2.79 -23.59 10.63
N GLY A 229 -3.87 -24.35 10.40
CA GLY A 229 -3.81 -25.81 10.30
C GLY A 229 -2.91 -26.27 9.16
N LEU A 230 -3.04 -25.66 7.98
CA LEU A 230 -2.20 -25.98 6.83
C LEU A 230 -0.73 -25.59 7.06
N TYR A 231 -0.47 -24.45 7.69
CA TYR A 231 0.88 -24.05 8.11
C TYR A 231 1.48 -25.09 9.05
N TYR A 232 0.74 -25.54 10.05
CA TYR A 232 1.22 -26.56 11.00
C TYR A 232 1.58 -27.87 10.30
N ILE A 233 0.73 -28.33 9.39
CA ILE A 233 1.01 -29.55 8.60
C ILE A 233 2.27 -29.35 7.75
N VAL A 234 2.33 -28.29 6.96
CA VAL A 234 3.37 -28.08 5.96
C VAL A 234 4.70 -27.63 6.56
N PHE A 235 4.73 -26.86 7.65
CA PHE A 235 5.96 -26.28 8.18
C PHE A 235 6.35 -26.82 9.56
N VAL A 236 5.51 -27.62 10.22
CA VAL A 236 5.91 -28.24 11.49
C VAL A 236 6.02 -29.75 11.30
N LEU A 237 4.93 -30.42 10.93
CA LEU A 237 4.92 -31.88 10.82
C LEU A 237 5.78 -32.39 9.65
N MET A 238 5.61 -31.81 8.45
CA MET A 238 6.32 -32.28 7.26
C MET A 238 7.82 -31.99 7.31
N THR A 239 8.24 -30.84 7.85
CA THR A 239 9.67 -30.51 7.99
C THR A 239 10.34 -31.40 9.04
N ASP A 240 9.68 -31.66 10.17
CA ASP A 240 10.18 -32.56 11.22
C ASP A 240 10.33 -33.99 10.67
N ALA A 241 9.31 -34.50 9.99
CA ALA A 241 9.36 -35.80 9.33
C ALA A 241 10.45 -35.89 8.24
N ALA A 242 10.76 -34.78 7.58
CA ALA A 242 11.83 -34.70 6.57
C ALA A 242 13.22 -34.41 7.16
N GLY A 243 13.34 -34.19 8.48
CA GLY A 243 14.60 -33.79 9.12
C GLY A 243 15.09 -32.40 8.70
N ILE A 244 14.20 -31.52 8.23
CA ILE A 244 14.51 -30.16 7.78
C ILE A 244 14.33 -29.17 8.93
N SER A 245 15.37 -28.41 9.23
CA SER A 245 15.31 -27.34 10.22
C SER A 245 14.71 -26.06 9.64
N LEU A 246 13.79 -25.42 10.38
CA LEU A 246 13.23 -24.13 9.97
C LEU A 246 14.06 -22.97 10.51
N VAL A 247 14.31 -21.97 9.66
CA VAL A 247 14.97 -20.71 10.05
C VAL A 247 14.03 -19.53 9.77
N ASN A 248 14.18 -18.44 10.52
CA ASN A 248 13.36 -17.22 10.39
C ASN A 248 11.85 -17.46 10.57
N THR A 249 11.48 -18.35 11.51
CA THR A 249 10.08 -18.67 11.76
C THR A 249 9.26 -17.48 12.27
N ALA A 250 7.95 -17.50 12.04
CA ALA A 250 7.05 -16.50 12.60
C ALA A 250 7.10 -16.46 14.15
N GLY A 251 7.23 -17.63 14.80
CA GLY A 251 7.33 -17.76 16.25
C GLY A 251 8.60 -17.11 16.84
N GLY A 252 9.77 -17.38 16.27
CA GLY A 252 11.03 -16.74 16.71
C GLY A 252 11.04 -15.21 16.50
N ARG A 253 10.15 -14.71 15.64
CA ARG A 253 9.96 -13.28 15.42
C ARG A 253 8.95 -12.65 16.37
N LEU A 254 8.18 -13.39 17.15
CA LEU A 254 7.34 -12.82 18.20
C LEU A 254 8.16 -12.48 19.46
N THR A 255 9.28 -13.17 19.67
CA THR A 255 10.14 -13.06 20.87
C THR A 255 11.29 -12.05 20.73
N THR A 256 11.58 -11.57 19.52
CA THR A 256 12.63 -10.57 19.27
C THR A 256 12.11 -9.14 19.45
N SER A 257 12.58 -8.41 20.47
CA SER A 257 12.10 -7.06 20.84
C SER A 257 12.74 -5.89 20.05
N LEU A 258 13.66 -6.16 19.14
CA LEU A 258 14.55 -5.14 18.55
C LEU A 258 14.01 -4.57 17.22
N SER A 259 12.89 -3.85 17.24
CA SER A 259 12.48 -3.09 16.05
C SER A 259 13.30 -1.80 15.84
N ALA A 260 14.18 -1.45 16.80
CA ALA A 260 14.96 -0.21 16.87
C ALA A 260 14.12 1.06 16.57
N ARG A 261 12.81 0.96 16.83
CA ARG A 261 11.83 2.01 16.51
C ARG A 261 12.02 3.23 17.39
N ASP A 262 12.54 3.04 18.59
CA ASP A 262 12.93 4.10 19.52
C ASP A 262 13.88 5.12 18.87
N ILE A 263 14.90 4.66 18.13
CA ILE A 263 15.86 5.53 17.44
C ILE A 263 15.15 6.39 16.38
N ILE A 264 14.41 5.75 15.47
CA ILE A 264 13.76 6.46 14.35
C ILE A 264 12.55 7.30 14.80
N TRP A 265 11.87 6.91 15.88
CA TRP A 265 10.79 7.70 16.46
C TRP A 265 11.33 8.90 17.22
N HIS A 266 12.43 8.73 17.96
CA HIS A 266 13.10 9.82 18.63
C HIS A 266 13.63 10.83 17.59
N GLN A 267 14.30 10.38 16.54
CA GLN A 267 14.72 11.25 15.44
C GLN A 267 13.54 12.01 14.81
N ALA A 268 12.43 11.33 14.51
CA ALA A 268 11.24 11.99 13.94
C ALA A 268 10.69 13.05 14.90
N TRP A 269 10.70 12.78 16.19
CA TRP A 269 10.27 13.71 17.22
C TRP A 269 11.18 14.94 17.31
N GLU A 270 12.50 14.76 17.29
CA GLU A 270 13.46 15.87 17.25
C GLU A 270 13.28 16.73 15.99
N MET A 271 13.04 16.10 14.83
CA MET A 271 12.70 16.82 13.60
C MET A 271 11.41 17.64 13.73
N ILE A 272 10.36 17.09 14.32
CA ILE A 272 9.10 17.80 14.56
C ILE A 272 9.33 19.02 15.46
N LYS A 273 10.10 18.87 16.55
CA LYS A 273 10.42 19.99 17.45
C LYS A 273 11.22 21.09 16.76
N ALA A 274 12.18 20.72 15.91
CA ALA A 274 13.04 21.67 15.22
C ALA A 274 12.31 22.47 14.13
N ARG A 275 11.38 21.84 13.39
CA ARG A 275 10.65 22.49 12.28
C ARG A 275 9.15 22.14 12.29
N PRO A 276 8.38 22.59 13.29
CA PRO A 276 7.00 22.11 13.51
C PRO A 276 6.01 22.52 12.42
N LEU A 277 6.24 23.64 11.72
CA LEU A 277 5.27 24.19 10.76
C LEU A 277 5.36 23.55 9.37
N LEU A 278 6.56 23.44 8.80
CA LEU A 278 6.76 22.97 7.44
C LEU A 278 7.55 21.66 7.36
N GLY A 279 8.08 21.16 8.48
CA GLY A 279 8.96 20.00 8.50
C GLY A 279 10.32 20.27 7.85
N PHE A 280 11.09 19.20 7.66
CA PHE A 280 12.40 19.26 6.99
C PHE A 280 12.32 19.22 5.46
N GLY A 281 11.13 18.99 4.90
CA GLY A 281 10.93 18.68 3.49
C GLY A 281 10.44 17.24 3.30
N PRO A 282 9.53 16.99 2.35
CA PRO A 282 9.21 15.64 1.90
C PRO A 282 10.48 14.82 1.64
N MET A 283 10.51 13.54 2.05
CA MET A 283 11.68 12.64 1.95
C MET A 283 12.84 12.94 2.91
N HIS A 284 12.86 14.07 3.62
CA HIS A 284 14.06 14.50 4.35
C HIS A 284 14.34 13.78 5.66
N PHE A 285 13.49 12.85 6.10
CA PHE A 285 13.92 11.91 7.13
C PHE A 285 15.15 11.13 6.65
N SER A 286 15.24 10.81 5.35
CA SER A 286 16.38 10.10 4.76
C SER A 286 17.60 10.98 4.48
N ASN A 287 17.52 12.28 4.75
CA ASN A 287 18.67 13.20 4.70
C ASN A 287 19.43 13.26 6.03
N ILE A 288 18.85 12.73 7.11
CA ILE A 288 19.47 12.69 8.44
C ILE A 288 19.89 11.24 8.73
N PRO A 289 21.21 10.94 8.74
CA PRO A 289 21.70 9.57 8.88
C PRO A 289 21.25 8.91 10.18
N ASN A 290 20.85 7.64 10.08
CA ASN A 290 20.66 6.73 11.20
C ASN A 290 20.84 5.28 10.71
N PRO A 291 21.22 4.34 11.58
CA PRO A 291 21.54 2.98 11.17
C PRO A 291 20.31 2.11 10.85
N ILE A 292 19.09 2.60 11.07
CA ILE A 292 17.88 1.78 11.11
C ILE A 292 17.05 1.88 9.83
N ALA A 293 16.64 3.09 9.43
CA ALA A 293 15.75 3.28 8.29
C ALA A 293 15.73 4.72 7.75
N ALA A 294 15.36 4.85 6.47
CA ALA A 294 15.16 6.11 5.76
C ALA A 294 13.78 6.78 6.06
N HIS A 295 13.02 6.23 7.00
CA HIS A 295 11.70 6.71 7.40
C HIS A 295 11.29 6.14 8.76
N PRO A 296 10.50 6.89 9.56
CA PRO A 296 9.99 6.35 10.80
C PRO A 296 8.85 5.37 10.50
N HIS A 297 8.75 4.31 11.30
CA HIS A 297 7.72 3.27 11.10
C HIS A 297 6.36 3.67 11.70
N GLN A 298 5.90 4.88 11.40
CA GLN A 298 4.61 5.42 11.86
C GLN A 298 4.20 6.62 10.98
N ILE A 299 3.02 6.54 10.35
CA ILE A 299 2.55 7.51 9.34
C ILE A 299 2.55 8.97 9.82
N PHE A 300 2.04 9.26 11.02
CA PHE A 300 1.93 10.62 11.54
C PHE A 300 3.29 11.21 11.94
N LEU A 301 4.19 10.41 12.52
CA LEU A 301 5.56 10.85 12.80
C LEU A 301 6.30 11.14 11.50
N GLN A 302 6.11 10.28 10.49
CA GLN A 302 6.69 10.48 9.17
C GLN A 302 6.17 11.78 8.55
N TRP A 303 4.85 11.95 8.49
CA TRP A 303 4.25 13.12 7.86
C TRP A 303 4.60 14.41 8.61
N ALA A 304 4.55 14.41 9.94
CA ALA A 304 4.82 15.62 10.73
C ALA A 304 6.30 16.05 10.68
N SER A 305 7.23 15.11 10.69
CA SER A 305 8.67 15.42 10.62
C SER A 305 9.09 16.00 9.26
N GLU A 306 8.46 15.53 8.18
CA GLU A 306 8.83 15.93 6.81
C GLU A 306 7.97 17.08 6.26
N TRP A 307 6.66 17.10 6.56
CA TRP A 307 5.68 18.04 5.99
C TRP A 307 5.11 19.04 7.00
N GLY A 308 5.45 18.90 8.28
CA GLY A 308 4.98 19.76 9.37
C GLY A 308 3.61 19.40 9.93
N ILE A 309 3.35 19.84 11.15
CA ILE A 309 2.13 19.58 11.93
C ILE A 309 0.87 20.09 11.22
N PRO A 310 0.81 21.32 10.66
CA PRO A 310 -0.37 21.80 9.93
C PRO A 310 -0.79 20.88 8.78
N SER A 311 0.18 20.41 7.98
CA SER A 311 -0.07 19.45 6.89
C SER A 311 -0.61 18.12 7.44
N THR A 312 0.02 17.59 8.49
CA THR A 312 -0.42 16.34 9.13
C THR A 312 -1.85 16.41 9.65
N LEU A 313 -2.21 17.50 10.35
CA LEU A 313 -3.56 17.69 10.88
C LEU A 313 -4.59 17.80 9.74
N LEU A 314 -4.24 18.50 8.67
CA LEU A 314 -5.13 18.68 7.53
C LEU A 314 -5.35 17.36 6.78
N VAL A 315 -4.29 16.61 6.47
CA VAL A 315 -4.40 15.26 5.87
C VAL A 315 -5.17 14.31 6.78
N GLY A 316 -4.89 14.32 8.08
CA GLY A 316 -5.62 13.54 9.08
C GLY A 316 -7.11 13.87 9.10
N PHE A 317 -7.47 15.16 9.06
CA PHE A 317 -8.86 15.61 8.96
C PHE A 317 -9.55 15.11 7.69
N LEU A 318 -8.91 15.24 6.52
CA LEU A 318 -9.44 14.76 5.25
C LEU A 318 -9.68 13.25 5.25
N MET A 319 -8.70 12.50 5.77
CA MET A 319 -8.79 11.06 5.93
C MET A 319 -9.96 10.67 6.84
N LEU A 320 -10.07 11.28 8.02
CA LEU A 320 -11.16 11.03 8.97
C LEU A 320 -12.53 11.39 8.37
N ARG A 321 -12.63 12.51 7.65
CA ARG A 321 -13.85 12.91 6.94
C ARG A 321 -14.27 11.86 5.90
N GLY A 322 -13.32 11.37 5.11
CA GLY A 322 -13.55 10.31 4.12
C GLY A 322 -13.99 9.00 4.76
N MET A 323 -13.23 8.52 5.75
CA MET A 323 -13.55 7.29 6.50
C MET A 323 -14.91 7.38 7.20
N ARG A 324 -15.23 8.53 7.78
CA ARG A 324 -16.54 8.79 8.38
C ARG A 324 -17.65 8.69 7.34
N SER A 325 -17.51 9.32 6.17
CA SER A 325 -18.52 9.25 5.11
C SER A 325 -18.84 7.80 4.70
N VAL A 326 -17.81 6.97 4.53
CA VAL A 326 -17.96 5.55 4.19
C VAL A 326 -18.61 4.76 5.34
N LEU A 327 -18.14 4.98 6.58
CA LEU A 327 -18.70 4.35 7.77
C LEU A 327 -20.20 4.62 7.93
N TRP A 328 -20.64 5.86 7.73
CA TRP A 328 -22.04 6.23 7.82
C TRP A 328 -22.87 5.53 6.75
N LYS A 329 -22.37 5.41 5.53
CA LYS A 329 -23.04 4.67 4.46
C LYS A 329 -23.15 3.17 4.76
N ILE A 330 -22.06 2.54 5.22
CA ILE A 330 -22.09 1.11 5.62
C ILE A 330 -23.10 0.89 6.75
N ARG A 331 -23.17 1.78 7.74
CA ARG A 331 -24.13 1.69 8.85
C ARG A 331 -25.57 1.88 8.39
N ALA A 332 -25.82 2.82 7.48
CA ALA A 332 -27.14 3.03 6.90
C ALA A 332 -27.61 1.78 6.14
N ASP A 333 -26.71 1.15 5.38
CA ASP A 333 -26.99 -0.04 4.57
C ASP A 333 -26.68 -1.36 5.31
N ARG A 334 -26.65 -1.37 6.65
CA ARG A 334 -26.19 -2.52 7.47
C ARG A 334 -26.98 -3.83 7.29
N ALA A 335 -28.19 -3.72 6.75
CA ALA A 335 -29.10 -4.84 6.46
C ALA A 335 -29.14 -5.20 4.97
N SER A 336 -28.43 -4.46 4.11
CA SER A 336 -28.41 -4.66 2.67
C SER A 336 -27.33 -5.68 2.27
N ASP A 337 -27.74 -6.68 1.49
CA ASP A 337 -26.86 -7.63 0.82
C ASP A 337 -26.52 -7.19 -0.63
N ASP A 338 -26.74 -5.92 -0.97
CA ASP A 338 -26.34 -5.36 -2.27
C ASP A 338 -24.85 -5.60 -2.54
N PRO A 339 -24.47 -6.22 -3.68
CA PRO A 339 -23.08 -6.48 -4.05
C PRO A 339 -22.14 -5.28 -3.93
N LEU A 340 -22.64 -4.05 -4.21
CA LEU A 340 -21.83 -2.83 -4.07
C LEU A 340 -21.58 -2.46 -2.61
N ASN A 341 -22.55 -2.68 -1.72
CA ASN A 341 -22.36 -2.50 -0.29
C ASN A 341 -21.35 -3.53 0.28
N LEU A 342 -21.45 -4.79 -0.17
CA LEU A 342 -20.50 -5.84 0.20
C LEU A 342 -19.07 -5.51 -0.27
N LEU A 343 -18.92 -4.97 -1.49
CA LEU A 343 -17.63 -4.49 -1.98
C LEU A 343 -17.09 -3.31 -1.17
N ARG A 344 -17.97 -2.36 -0.81
CA ARG A 344 -17.62 -1.20 0.04
C ARG A 344 -17.09 -1.64 1.40
N ILE A 345 -17.69 -2.67 2.00
CA ILE A 345 -17.20 -3.28 3.24
C ILE A 345 -15.79 -3.83 3.08
N CYS A 346 -15.51 -4.57 2.00
CA CYS A 346 -14.19 -5.15 1.74
C CYS A 346 -13.13 -4.06 1.52
N LEU A 347 -13.41 -3.06 0.70
CA LEU A 347 -12.51 -1.92 0.46
C LEU A 347 -12.26 -1.11 1.73
N PHE A 348 -13.31 -0.89 2.53
CA PHE A 348 -13.19 -0.18 3.80
C PHE A 348 -12.34 -0.97 4.81
N ALA A 349 -12.52 -2.30 4.89
CA ALA A 349 -11.67 -3.18 5.68
C ALA A 349 -10.20 -3.11 5.24
N SER A 350 -9.92 -3.10 3.93
CA SER A 350 -8.56 -2.90 3.39
C SER A 350 -7.94 -1.59 3.84
N LEU A 351 -8.70 -0.48 3.81
CA LEU A 351 -8.20 0.82 4.26
C LEU A 351 -7.99 0.87 5.78
N VAL A 352 -8.93 0.35 6.58
CA VAL A 352 -8.79 0.28 8.04
C VAL A 352 -7.56 -0.55 8.42
N GLY A 353 -7.38 -1.72 7.80
CA GLY A 353 -6.23 -2.58 8.03
C GLY A 353 -4.92 -1.90 7.62
N SER A 354 -4.89 -1.29 6.43
CA SER A 354 -3.73 -0.58 5.89
C SER A 354 -3.30 0.61 6.78
N LEU A 355 -4.25 1.41 7.25
CA LEU A 355 -3.99 2.55 8.14
C LEU A 355 -3.48 2.07 9.49
N THR A 356 -4.10 1.02 10.05
CA THR A 356 -3.66 0.42 11.31
C THR A 356 -2.24 -0.15 11.19
N GLN A 357 -1.93 -0.85 10.10
CA GLN A 357 -0.58 -1.34 9.85
C GLN A 357 0.43 -0.19 9.71
N GLY A 358 0.07 0.89 9.03
CA GLY A 358 0.93 2.08 8.90
C GLY A 358 1.23 2.79 10.21
N MET A 359 0.50 2.51 11.29
CA MET A 359 0.82 3.00 12.63
C MET A 359 2.00 2.28 13.28
N VAL A 360 2.40 1.12 12.75
CA VAL A 360 3.49 0.31 13.30
C VAL A 360 4.55 -0.05 12.28
N ASP A 361 4.27 0.08 10.97
CA ASP A 361 5.20 -0.23 9.89
C ASP A 361 5.41 0.96 8.95
N GLY A 362 6.66 1.13 8.51
CA GLY A 362 7.04 2.13 7.52
C GLY A 362 6.75 1.67 6.09
N VAL A 363 5.49 1.75 5.66
CA VAL A 363 5.01 1.16 4.39
C VAL A 363 4.45 2.19 3.40
N ILE A 364 4.10 3.40 3.86
CA ILE A 364 3.43 4.41 3.03
C ILE A 364 4.31 5.08 1.97
N VAL A 365 5.63 4.86 2.04
CA VAL A 365 6.59 5.38 1.04
C VAL A 365 7.06 4.32 0.05
N MET A 366 6.49 3.12 0.14
CA MET A 366 6.89 2.00 -0.70
C MET A 366 6.09 1.97 -1.99
N PRO A 367 6.72 1.72 -3.15
CA PRO A 367 6.05 1.89 -4.44
C PRO A 367 4.81 1.01 -4.59
N TYR A 368 4.95 -0.27 -4.25
CA TYR A 368 3.86 -1.23 -4.36
C TYR A 368 2.71 -0.93 -3.38
N SER A 369 3.04 -0.53 -2.14
CA SER A 369 2.04 -0.17 -1.12
C SER A 369 1.29 1.11 -1.51
N GLN A 370 1.98 2.12 -2.03
CA GLN A 370 1.39 3.36 -2.53
C GLN A 370 0.46 3.10 -3.72
N LEU A 371 0.89 2.29 -4.69
CA LEU A 371 0.09 1.93 -5.85
C LEU A 371 -1.23 1.24 -5.43
N TRP A 372 -1.15 0.21 -4.59
CA TRP A 372 -2.35 -0.50 -4.15
C TRP A 372 -3.26 0.37 -3.28
N LEU A 373 -2.69 1.21 -2.42
CA LEU A 373 -3.46 2.16 -1.62
C LEU A 373 -4.21 3.16 -2.52
N ALA A 374 -3.56 3.66 -3.57
CA ALA A 374 -4.18 4.55 -4.57
C ALA A 374 -5.32 3.85 -5.32
N ILE A 375 -5.12 2.61 -5.76
CA ILE A 375 -6.16 1.82 -6.45
C ILE A 375 -7.34 1.56 -5.52
N VAL A 376 -7.12 1.07 -4.29
CA VAL A 376 -8.19 0.78 -3.31
C VAL A 376 -8.95 2.05 -2.93
N THR A 377 -8.24 3.16 -2.72
CA THR A 377 -8.86 4.45 -2.38
C THR A 377 -9.69 4.98 -3.55
N GLY A 378 -9.13 4.98 -4.77
CA GLY A 378 -9.84 5.39 -5.97
C GLY A 378 -11.06 4.51 -6.26
N TRP A 379 -10.93 3.20 -6.07
CA TRP A 379 -12.02 2.26 -6.23
C TRP A 379 -13.16 2.54 -5.24
N LEU A 380 -12.82 2.73 -3.96
CA LEU A 380 -13.79 3.10 -2.93
C LEU A 380 -14.47 4.44 -3.25
N MET A 381 -13.71 5.45 -3.68
CA MET A 381 -14.26 6.74 -4.11
C MET A 381 -15.22 6.58 -5.30
N GLY A 382 -14.90 5.74 -6.28
CA GLY A 382 -15.74 5.50 -7.45
C GLY A 382 -17.08 4.82 -7.13
N ILE A 383 -17.10 3.92 -6.15
CA ILE A 383 -18.35 3.26 -5.71
C ILE A 383 -19.10 4.05 -4.62
N HIS A 384 -18.41 4.96 -3.92
CA HIS A 384 -18.99 5.80 -2.88
C HIS A 384 -19.52 7.09 -3.47
N ARG A 385 -20.72 7.02 -4.08
CA ARG A 385 -21.45 8.20 -4.52
C ARG A 385 -21.93 8.97 -3.29
N ILE A 386 -21.28 10.10 -3.01
CA ILE A 386 -21.85 11.12 -2.13
C ILE A 386 -23.05 11.69 -2.89
N SER A 387 -24.25 11.64 -2.29
CA SER A 387 -25.46 12.22 -2.87
C SER A 387 -25.16 13.63 -3.37
N SER A 388 -25.34 13.83 -4.67
CA SER A 388 -24.97 15.04 -5.39
C SER A 388 -26.05 16.10 -5.23
N ASP A 389 -25.79 17.12 -4.42
CA ASP A 389 -26.25 18.45 -4.82
C ASP A 389 -25.42 18.82 -6.05
N HIS A 390 -26.09 19.08 -7.17
CA HIS A 390 -25.45 19.47 -8.43
C HIS A 390 -24.76 20.83 -8.27
N ARG A 391 -23.53 20.84 -7.74
CA ARG A 391 -22.68 22.02 -7.75
C ARG A 391 -21.86 22.03 -9.04
N PRO A 392 -21.84 23.13 -9.80
CA PRO A 392 -21.03 23.21 -11.01
C PRO A 392 -19.55 23.07 -10.65
N SER A 393 -18.86 22.14 -11.31
CA SER A 393 -17.42 21.94 -11.11
C SER A 393 -16.65 23.18 -11.55
N ASN A 394 -15.69 23.67 -10.76
CA ASN A 394 -14.90 24.82 -11.16
C ASN A 394 -13.88 24.42 -12.25
N GLY A 395 -14.18 24.78 -13.50
CA GLY A 395 -13.37 24.42 -14.67
C GLY A 395 -11.90 24.83 -14.56
N ARG A 396 -11.59 25.95 -13.90
CA ARG A 396 -10.20 26.41 -13.67
C ARG A 396 -9.45 25.52 -12.70
N LEU A 397 -10.08 25.13 -11.58
CA LEU A 397 -9.45 24.27 -10.59
C LEU A 397 -9.13 22.89 -11.17
N ARG A 398 -10.04 22.35 -12.00
CA ARG A 398 -9.79 21.09 -12.72
C ARG A 398 -8.61 21.19 -13.70
N GLN A 399 -8.47 22.31 -14.41
CA GLN A 399 -7.33 22.56 -15.28
C GLN A 399 -6.02 22.67 -14.50
N LEU A 400 -6.03 23.38 -13.37
CA LEU A 400 -4.88 23.48 -12.47
C LEU A 400 -4.47 22.10 -11.92
N GLY A 401 -5.43 21.29 -11.48
CA GLY A 401 -5.17 19.92 -11.03
C GLY A 401 -4.56 19.04 -12.12
N LEU A 402 -5.05 19.15 -13.36
CA LEU A 402 -4.48 18.43 -14.50
C LEU A 402 -3.06 18.93 -14.85
N ALA A 403 -2.82 20.24 -14.78
CA ALA A 403 -1.49 20.81 -15.00
C ALA A 403 -0.51 20.35 -13.92
N ALA A 404 -0.92 20.35 -12.65
CA ALA A 404 -0.12 19.82 -11.54
C ALA A 404 0.20 18.33 -11.72
N ALA A 405 -0.79 17.52 -12.13
CA ALA A 405 -0.58 16.11 -12.43
C ALA A 405 0.40 15.91 -13.61
N PHE A 406 0.26 16.71 -14.67
CA PHE A 406 1.17 16.65 -15.82
C PHE A 406 2.61 16.99 -15.42
N LEU A 407 2.82 18.08 -14.67
CA LEU A 407 4.15 18.48 -14.20
C LEU A 407 4.75 17.43 -13.26
N ALA A 408 3.97 16.93 -12.29
CA ALA A 408 4.42 15.92 -11.34
C ALA A 408 4.81 14.60 -12.04
N VAL A 409 3.94 14.07 -12.91
CA VAL A 409 4.21 12.82 -13.64
C VAL A 409 5.37 13.00 -14.62
N GLY A 410 5.47 14.17 -15.28
CA GLY A 410 6.61 14.51 -16.12
C GLY A 410 7.92 14.54 -15.33
N PHE A 411 7.92 15.13 -14.13
CA PHE A 411 9.09 15.16 -13.25
C PHE A 411 9.49 13.75 -12.78
N LEU A 412 8.51 12.90 -12.40
CA LEU A 412 8.80 11.49 -12.08
C LEU A 412 9.38 10.72 -13.27
N GLY A 413 8.88 10.98 -14.48
CA GLY A 413 9.43 10.44 -15.71
C GLY A 413 10.89 10.86 -15.92
N TYR A 414 11.19 12.15 -15.72
CA TYR A 414 12.55 12.67 -15.76
C TYR A 414 13.46 12.00 -14.73
N VAL A 415 13.08 11.98 -13.44
CA VAL A 415 13.84 11.32 -12.36
C VAL A 415 14.13 9.86 -12.72
N THR A 416 13.13 9.16 -13.25
CA THR A 416 13.26 7.75 -13.63
C THR A 416 14.24 7.57 -14.79
N VAL A 417 14.11 8.34 -15.87
CA VAL A 417 15.02 8.25 -17.03
C VAL A 417 16.44 8.64 -16.66
N HIS A 418 16.60 9.63 -15.79
CA HIS A 418 17.90 10.11 -15.32
C HIS A 418 18.59 9.09 -14.40
N ASP A 419 17.90 8.60 -13.37
CA ASP A 419 18.52 7.79 -12.31
C ASP A 419 18.62 6.32 -12.67
N PHE A 420 17.57 5.74 -13.29
CA PHE A 420 17.41 4.29 -13.46
C PHE A 420 18.62 3.59 -14.11
N PRO A 421 19.26 4.14 -15.17
CA PRO A 421 20.43 3.53 -15.79
C PRO A 421 21.65 3.40 -14.84
N THR A 422 21.73 4.24 -13.81
CA THR A 422 22.88 4.31 -12.89
C THR A 422 22.62 3.64 -11.54
N LEU A 423 21.39 3.20 -11.26
CA LEU A 423 21.01 2.65 -9.96
C LEU A 423 21.85 1.47 -9.53
N ARG A 424 22.17 0.56 -10.47
CA ARG A 424 23.00 -0.62 -10.16
C ARG A 424 24.37 -0.21 -9.64
N LEU A 425 25.07 0.68 -10.34
CA LEU A 425 26.39 1.18 -9.95
C LEU A 425 26.32 1.92 -8.61
N ARG A 426 25.30 2.75 -8.40
CA ARG A 426 25.08 3.47 -7.12
C ARG A 426 24.84 2.52 -5.96
N ASN A 427 24.09 1.44 -6.17
CA ASN A 427 23.83 0.43 -5.15
C ASN A 427 25.08 -0.40 -4.84
N GLU A 428 25.86 -0.79 -5.85
CA GLU A 428 27.14 -1.49 -5.69
C GLU A 428 28.15 -0.62 -4.92
N GLN A 429 28.27 0.66 -5.28
CA GLN A 429 29.14 1.60 -4.58
C GLN A 429 28.69 1.82 -3.13
N TYR A 430 27.39 2.05 -2.89
CA TYR A 430 26.88 2.19 -1.53
C TYR A 430 27.11 0.93 -0.69
N ALA A 431 26.96 -0.26 -1.29
CA ALA A 431 27.23 -1.51 -0.60
C ALA A 431 28.70 -1.67 -0.23
N HIS A 432 29.60 -1.25 -1.12
CA HIS A 432 31.04 -1.21 -0.86
C HIS A 432 31.40 -0.23 0.28
N ASP A 433 30.86 0.99 0.23
CA ASP A 433 31.24 2.06 1.15
C ASP A 433 30.57 1.93 2.54
N PHE A 434 29.37 1.34 2.60
CA PHE A 434 28.52 1.34 3.81
C PHE A 434 27.94 -0.04 4.19
N GLY A 435 28.48 -1.13 3.63
CA GLY A 435 28.19 -2.50 4.10
C GLY A 435 26.84 -3.08 3.65
N GLY A 436 26.21 -2.53 2.60
CA GLY A 436 25.09 -3.16 1.90
C GLY A 436 23.74 -3.17 2.62
N ASN A 437 23.60 -2.50 3.76
CA ASN A 437 22.32 -2.34 4.44
C ASN A 437 21.48 -1.23 3.77
N PHE A 438 20.70 -1.63 2.75
CA PHE A 438 19.84 -0.69 2.02
C PHE A 438 18.66 -0.22 2.87
N GLN A 439 18.38 1.08 2.79
CA GLN A 439 17.23 1.72 3.45
C GLN A 439 16.28 2.27 2.37
N PRO A 440 15.29 1.47 1.90
CA PRO A 440 14.48 1.86 0.76
C PRO A 440 13.63 3.10 1.00
N ARG A 441 13.52 3.96 -0.01
CA ARG A 441 12.68 5.15 -0.04
C ARG A 441 12.06 5.33 -1.43
N PHE A 442 12.53 6.29 -2.23
CA PHE A 442 12.14 6.40 -3.63
C PHE A 442 12.72 5.22 -4.42
N TRP A 443 14.02 5.01 -4.31
CA TRP A 443 14.77 3.85 -4.81
C TRP A 443 15.14 2.88 -3.67
N MET A 444 15.71 1.74 -4.03
CA MET A 444 16.19 0.71 -3.12
C MET A 444 17.23 1.26 -2.15
N GLN A 445 18.19 2.03 -2.68
CA GLN A 445 18.94 2.95 -1.84
C GLN A 445 18.20 4.28 -1.73
N GLY A 446 17.59 4.51 -0.57
CA GLY A 446 16.76 5.66 -0.28
C GLY A 446 17.39 6.77 0.58
N VAL A 447 18.62 6.59 1.09
CA VAL A 447 19.34 7.65 1.82
C VAL A 447 19.76 8.73 0.84
N ILE A 448 19.42 9.98 1.15
CA ILE A 448 19.78 11.15 0.32
C ILE A 448 20.85 12.01 0.97
N ALA A 449 21.23 11.71 2.21
CA ALA A 449 22.30 12.41 2.92
C ALA A 449 23.61 12.43 2.11
N SER A 450 24.26 13.59 2.06
CA SER A 450 25.55 13.77 1.37
C SER A 450 26.71 13.01 2.03
N LYS A 451 26.55 12.64 3.31
CA LYS A 451 27.43 11.73 4.05
C LYS A 451 26.58 10.73 4.83
N PRO A 452 26.24 9.57 4.24
CA PRO A 452 25.72 8.45 5.01
C PRO A 452 26.79 8.11 6.06
N GLN A 453 26.42 7.96 7.34
CA GLN A 453 27.35 7.49 8.37
C GLN A 453 27.24 5.98 8.52
#